data_AF-A0A7Y2KGZ2-F1
#
_entry.id   AF-A0A7Y2KGZ2-F1
#
_cell.length_a   1.000
_cell.length_b   1.000
_cell.length_c   1.000
_cell.angle_alpha   90.00
_cell.angle_beta   90.00
_cell.angle_gamma   90.00
#
_symmetry.space_group_name_H-M   'P 1'
#
loop_
_entity.id
_entity.type
_entity.pdbx_description
1 polymer ?
#
loop_
_entity_poly.entity_id
_entity_poly.type
_entity_poly.pdbx_seq_one_letter_code
_entity_poly.pdbx_strand_id
1 'polypeptide(L)' 'MSKIRIAIAGIGNCASSLLQGIEYYRTVGESPGSDIPGLMNLDIGGYRPGDIEIVAAFDIDRRKVGR' A
#
# COMPACT_ATOMS: atom_id res chain seq x y z
N MET A 1 -3.61 9.98 -12.95
CA MET A 1 -3.14 8.72 -13.57
C MET A 1 -4.08 7.58 -13.20
N SER A 2 -4.02 6.44 -13.88
CA SER A 2 -4.74 5.24 -13.48
C SER A 2 -4.16 4.66 -12.19
N LYS A 3 -5.01 4.21 -11.26
CA LYS A 3 -4.55 3.51 -10.05
C LYS A 3 -4.03 2.10 -10.38
N ILE A 4 -3.08 1.61 -9.58
CA ILE A 4 -2.64 0.22 -9.62
C ILE A 4 -3.59 -0.61 -8.76
N ARG A 5 -4.47 -1.39 -9.40
CA ARG A 5 -5.46 -2.23 -8.71
C ARG A 5 -4.84 -3.57 -8.35
N ILE A 6 -4.79 -3.90 -7.06
CA ILE A 6 -4.21 -5.16 -6.58
C ILE A 6 -5.21 -5.97 -5.74
N ALA A 7 -5.00 -7.29 -5.73
CA ALA A 7 -5.67 -8.22 -4.84
C ALA A 7 -4.67 -8.78 -3.83
N ILE A 8 -5.11 -9.07 -2.61
CA ILE A 8 -4.27 -9.67 -1.58
C ILE A 8 -4.75 -11.09 -1.30
N ALA A 9 -3.83 -12.07 -1.37
CA ALA A 9 -4.05 -13.43 -0.92
C ALA A 9 -3.31 -13.67 0.41
N GLY A 10 -4.08 -13.74 1.50
CA GLY A 10 -3.57 -13.83 2.87
C GLY A 10 -3.52 -12.47 3.55
N ILE A 11 -4.43 -12.25 4.50
CA ILE A 11 -4.56 -11.01 5.27
C ILE A 11 -3.82 -11.15 6.59
N GLY A 12 -2.49 -11.12 6.53
CA GLY A 12 -1.60 -11.20 7.69
C GLY A 12 -0.95 -9.87 8.04
N ASN A 13 0.10 -9.94 8.86
CA ASN A 13 0.88 -8.76 9.25
C ASN A 13 1.48 -8.04 8.02
N CYS A 14 1.96 -8.78 7.02
CA CYS A 14 2.49 -8.17 5.80
C CYS A 14 1.43 -7.36 5.04
N ALA A 15 0.20 -7.87 4.95
CA ALA A 15 -0.91 -7.12 4.36
C ALA A 15 -1.22 -5.86 5.18
N SER A 16 -1.26 -5.99 6.51
CA SER A 16 -1.47 -4.85 7.42
C SER A 16 -0.39 -3.76 7.26
N SER A 17 0.89 -4.15 7.24
CA SER A 17 2.00 -3.23 7.03
C SER A 17 1.97 -2.58 5.64
N LEU A 18 1.59 -3.33 4.60
CA LEU A 18 1.42 -2.79 3.25
C LEU A 18 0.32 -1.72 3.21
N LEU A 19 -0.87 -2.01 3.76
CA LEU A 19 -1.99 -1.08 3.77
C LEU A 19 -1.65 0.22 4.52
N GLN A 20 -1.05 0.08 5.71
CA GLN A 20 -0.60 1.23 6.50
C GLN A 20 0.52 2.00 5.79
N GLY A 21 1.45 1.30 5.13
CA GLY A 21 2.51 1.91 4.34
C GLY A 21 1.97 2.72 3.16
N ILE A 22 1.02 2.16 2.40
CA ILE A 22 0.35 2.86 1.30
C ILE A 22 -0.26 4.17 1.81
N GLU A 23 -0.95 4.13 2.95
CA GLU A 23 -1.56 5.32 3.54
C GLU A 23 -0.51 6.33 4.04
N TYR A 24 0.49 5.84 4.77
CA TYR A 24 1.60 6.65 5.29
C TYR A 24 2.31 7.42 4.16
N TYR A 25 2.64 6.74 3.05
CA TYR A 25 3.34 7.35 1.94
C TYR A 25 2.45 8.21 1.02
N ARG A 26 1.15 8.35 1.27
CA ARG A 26 0.30 9.29 0.50
C ARG A 26 0.77 10.74 0.69
N THR A 27 1.16 11.11 1.90
CA THR A 27 1.51 12.49 2.28
C THR A 27 3.00 12.70 2.51
N VAL A 28 3.78 11.62 2.61
CA VAL A 28 5.26 11.68 2.72
C VAL A 28 5.88 12.04 1.38
N GLY A 29 6.92 12.87 1.38
CA GLY A 29 7.61 13.29 0.17
C GLY A 29 7.03 14.53 -0.52
N GLU A 30 5.97 15.14 0.03
CA GLU A 30 5.39 16.37 -0.53
C GLU A 30 6.22 17.63 -0.21
N SER A 31 7.12 17.56 0.78
CA SER A 31 7.96 18.67 1.22
C SER A 31 9.41 18.50 0.74
N PRO A 32 10.07 19.55 0.22
CA PRO A 32 11.49 19.48 -0.15
C PRO A 32 12.35 19.08 1.04
N GLY A 33 13.17 18.02 0.88
CA GLY A 33 14.10 17.54 1.90
C GLY A 33 13.50 16.57 2.93
N SER A 34 12.25 16.12 2.76
CA SER A 34 11.70 15.05 3.60
C SER A 34 12.41 13.72 3.32
N ASP A 35 12.88 13.07 4.39
CA ASP A 35 13.39 11.72 4.33
C ASP A 35 12.27 10.75 3.95
N ILE A 36 12.56 9.79 3.06
CA ILE A 36 11.60 8.78 2.61
C ILE A 36 12.11 7.45 3.16
N PRO A 37 11.74 7.10 4.41
CA PRO A 37 12.32 5.94 5.07
C PRO A 37 11.95 4.66 4.33
N GLY A 38 12.89 3.72 4.20
CA GLY A 38 12.61 2.36 3.74
C GLY A 38 12.20 2.17 2.28
N LEU A 39 12.10 3.24 1.47
CA LEU A 39 11.90 3.13 0.02
C LEU A 39 13.14 3.63 -0.73
N MET A 40 13.66 2.82 -1.64
CA MET A 40 14.75 3.25 -2.52
C MET A 40 14.29 4.30 -3.54
N ASN A 41 13.04 4.20 -3.99
CA ASN A 41 12.42 5.12 -4.94
C ASN A 41 10.97 5.37 -4.51
N LEU A 42 10.57 6.63 -4.38
CA LEU A 42 9.20 7.01 -4.06
C LEU A 42 8.28 7.00 -5.29
N ASP A 43 8.86 7.23 -6.46
CA ASP A 43 8.17 7.21 -7.74
C ASP A 43 8.86 6.17 -8.63
N ILE A 44 8.05 5.29 -9.22
CA ILE A 44 8.50 4.34 -10.23
C ILE A 44 7.58 4.50 -11.45
N GLY A 45 8.08 5.14 -12.51
CA GLY A 45 7.34 5.30 -13.76
C GLY A 45 6.07 6.15 -13.63
N GLY A 46 6.07 7.13 -12.72
CA GLY A 46 4.94 8.00 -12.41
C GLY A 46 3.97 7.44 -11.36
N TYR A 47 4.25 6.24 -10.83
CA TYR A 47 3.44 5.62 -9.78
C TYR A 47 4.11 5.80 -8.42
N ARG A 48 3.33 6.32 -7.47
CA ARG A 48 3.69 6.43 -6.06
C ARG A 48 2.97 5.34 -5.25
N PRO A 49 3.42 5.01 -4.03
CA PRO A 49 2.73 4.05 -3.16
C PRO A 49 1.24 4.36 -2.97
N GLY A 50 0.87 5.64 -2.89
CA GLY A 50 -0.52 6.10 -2.77
C GLY A 50 -1.43 5.76 -3.96
N ASP A 51 -0.86 5.46 -5.12
CA ASP A 51 -1.61 5.07 -6.32
C ASP A 51 -2.07 3.60 -6.30
N ILE A 52 -1.63 2.82 -5.31
CA ILE A 52 -2.06 1.44 -5.10
C ILE A 52 -3.48 1.43 -4.49
N GLU A 53 -4.38 0.69 -5.13
CA GLU A 53 -5.75 0.45 -4.70
C GLU A 53 -5.98 -1.03 -4.44
N ILE A 54 -6.36 -1.38 -3.21
CA ILE A 54 -6.75 -2.74 -2.87
C ILE A 54 -8.19 -2.93 -3.33
N VAL A 55 -8.43 -3.90 -4.22
CA VAL A 55 -9.75 -4.15 -4.81
C VAL A 55 -10.33 -5.50 -4.46
N ALA A 56 -9.51 -6.40 -3.92
CA ALA A 56 -9.94 -7.71 -3.45
C ALA A 56 -9.00 -8.23 -2.35
N ALA A 57 -9.54 -9.08 -1.49
CA ALA A 57 -8.82 -9.74 -0.41
C ALA A 57 -9.35 -11.16 -0.23
N PHE A 58 -8.46 -12.12 0.00
CA PHE A 58 -8.78 -13.52 0.24
C PHE A 58 -8.06 -14.01 1.50
N ASP A 59 -8.76 -14.72 2.37
CA ASP A 59 -8.20 -15.39 3.54
C ASP A 59 -9.04 -16.63 3.87
N ILE A 60 -8.52 -17.51 4.72
CA ILE A 60 -9.21 -18.73 5.21
C ILE A 60 -9.57 -18.62 6.69
N ASP A 61 -8.96 -17.68 7.43
CA ASP A 61 -9.22 -17.49 8.84
C ASP A 61 -10.64 -16.95 9.02
N ARG A 62 -11.48 -17.74 9.70
CA ARG A 62 -12.87 -17.40 10.01
C ARG A 62 -13.05 -16.02 10.66
N ARG A 63 -12.01 -15.49 11.33
CA ARG A 63 -12.05 -14.17 11.97
C ARG A 63 -11.97 -13.02 10.95
N LYS A 64 -11.48 -13.29 9.75
CA LYS A 64 -11.21 -12.31 8.69
C LYS A 64 -12.17 -12.45 7.51
N VAL A 65 -12.60 -13.66 7.18
CA VAL A 65 -13.56 -13.89 6.08
C VAL A 65 -14.89 -13.18 6.37
N GLY A 66 -15.37 -12.39 5.40
CA GLY A 66 -16.62 -11.62 5.51
C GLY A 66 -16.51 -10.33 6.33
N ARG A 67 -15.28 -9.90 6.65
CA ARG A 67 -14.98 -8.59 7.25
C ARG A 67 -14.53 -7.59 6.20
#